data_AF-A0A524IL69-F1
#
_entry.id   AF-A0A524IL69-F1
#
_cell.length_a   1.000
_cell.length_b   1.000
_cell.length_c   1.000
_cell.angle_alpha   90.00
_cell.angle_beta   90.00
_cell.angle_gamma   90.00
#
_symmetry.space_group_name_H-M   'P 1'
#
loop_
_entity.id
_entity.type
_entity.pdbx_description
1 polymer ?
#
loop_
_entity_poly.entity_id
_entity_poly.type
_entity_poly.pdbx_seq_one_letter_code
_entity_poly.pdbx_strand_id
1 'polypeptide(L)'
;MVREAHQDHGFSLIELMAVIAILAILVAIAFLSYTASTSNARRIACLHNQRALTDSILEYQLEYNANPNEVDDLEPYIRDFDRVVKCPNGDGVLLEYDSATGLVTCDNHPR
;
A
#
# COMPACT_ATOMS: atom_id res chain seq x y z
N MET A 1 15.06 7.38 66.24
CA MET A 1 14.74 6.91 64.88
C MET A 1 13.61 7.79 64.34
N VAL A 2 13.94 8.78 63.51
CA VAL A 2 12.96 9.65 62.85
C VAL A 2 12.55 8.93 61.56
N ARG A 3 11.28 8.56 61.41
CA ARG A 3 10.72 8.01 60.17
C ARG A 3 10.27 9.19 59.31
N GLU A 4 10.98 9.42 58.22
CA GLU A 4 10.54 10.31 57.14
C GLU A 4 9.30 9.67 56.49
N ALA A 5 8.14 10.28 56.69
CA ALA A 5 6.91 9.85 56.03
C ALA A 5 6.98 10.32 54.57
N HIS A 6 7.13 9.37 53.64
CA HIS A 6 7.06 9.64 52.21
C HIS A 6 5.65 10.15 51.89
N GLN A 7 5.53 11.42 51.51
CA GLN A 7 4.28 11.98 51.03
C GLN A 7 4.10 11.53 49.58
N ASP A 8 3.35 10.44 49.40
CA ASP A 8 2.89 10.03 48.07
C ASP A 8 1.89 11.09 47.56
N HIS A 9 2.39 12.01 46.75
CA HIS A 9 1.56 12.98 46.03
C HIS A 9 0.79 12.24 44.94
N GLY A 10 -0.52 12.08 45.13
CA GLY A 10 -1.43 11.55 44.11
C GLY A 10 -1.52 12.48 42.90
N PHE A 11 -1.66 11.89 41.71
CA PHE A 11 -1.77 12.61 40.44
C PHE A 11 -3.01 13.53 40.44
N SER A 12 -2.85 14.77 40.00
CA SER A 12 -4.00 15.69 39.92
C SER A 12 -4.88 15.35 38.73
N LEU A 13 -6.20 15.46 38.90
CA LEU A 13 -7.17 15.25 37.82
C LEU A 13 -6.90 16.20 36.62
N ILE A 14 -6.42 17.42 36.89
CA ILE A 14 -6.09 18.39 35.86
C ILE A 14 -4.84 18.00 35.06
N GLU A 15 -3.85 17.38 35.70
CA GLU A 15 -2.64 16.90 35.03
C GLU A 15 -3.00 15.77 34.06
N LEU A 16 -3.88 14.85 34.49
CA LEU A 16 -4.34 13.78 33.62
C LEU A 16 -5.14 14.31 32.41
N MET A 17 -5.99 15.31 32.63
CA MET A 17 -6.76 15.93 31.56
C MET A 17 -5.87 16.62 30.52
N ALA A 18 -4.83 17.35 30.96
CA ALA A 18 -3.89 18.01 30.06
C ALA A 18 -3.13 17.00 29.19
N VAL A 19 -2.73 15.86 29.76
CA VAL A 19 -2.06 14.78 29.01
C VAL A 19 -2.96 14.20 27.93
N ILE A 20 -4.22 13.89 28.25
CA ILE A 20 -5.16 13.33 27.27
C ILE A 20 -5.45 14.33 26.15
N ALA A 21 -5.56 15.63 26.48
CA ALA A 21 -5.75 16.68 25.48
C ALA A 21 -4.58 16.74 24.47
N ILE A 22 -3.34 16.64 24.95
CA ILE A 22 -2.15 16.62 24.07
C ILE A 22 -2.13 15.34 23.23
N LEU A 23 -2.41 14.17 23.82
CA LEU A 23 -2.46 12.89 23.09
C LEU A 23 -3.51 12.90 21.97
N ALA A 24 -4.69 13.48 22.22
CA ALA A 24 -5.75 13.59 21.22
C ALA A 24 -5.30 14.41 20.00
N ILE A 25 -4.57 15.51 20.21
CA ILE A 25 -4.03 16.34 19.13
C ILE A 25 -3.01 15.56 18.29
N LEU A 26 -2.08 14.85 18.95
CA LEU A 26 -1.07 14.05 18.25
C LEU A 26 -1.70 12.93 17.41
N VAL A 27 -2.68 12.21 17.95
CA VAL A 27 -3.40 11.15 17.23
C VAL A 27 -4.21 11.71 16.06
N ALA A 28 -4.84 12.88 16.21
CA ALA A 28 -5.60 13.50 15.13
C ALA A 28 -4.72 13.83 13.91
N ILE A 29 -3.52 14.39 14.15
CA ILE A 29 -2.55 14.68 13.08
C ILE A 29 -2.05 13.39 12.41
N ALA A 30 -1.74 12.37 13.22
CA ALA A 30 -1.31 11.06 12.72
C ALA A 30 -2.41 10.39 11.86
N PHE A 31 -3.67 10.45 12.30
CA PHE A 31 -4.79 9.84 11.57
C PHE A 31 -5.04 10.50 10.21
N LEU A 32 -5.03 11.84 10.16
CA LEU A 32 -5.21 12.57 8.89
C LEU A 32 -4.12 12.19 7.87
N SER A 33 -2.86 12.14 8.29
CA SER A 33 -1.75 11.81 7.39
C SER A 33 -1.74 10.33 6.94
N TYR A 34 -2.16 9.40 7.81
CA TYR A 34 -2.18 7.97 7.50
C TYR A 34 -3.08 7.61 6.30
N THR A 35 -4.25 8.23 6.22
CA THR A 35 -5.22 7.97 5.15
C THR A 35 -4.67 8.35 3.76
N ALA A 36 -4.06 9.53 3.65
CA ALA A 36 -3.45 10.01 2.42
C ALA A 36 -2.19 9.20 2.04
N SER A 37 -1.38 8.81 3.02
CA SER A 37 -0.18 7.99 2.78
C SER A 37 -0.57 6.60 2.23
N THR A 38 -1.61 5.99 2.79
CA THR A 38 -2.07 4.66 2.37
C THR A 38 -2.65 4.67 0.96
N SER A 39 -3.48 5.67 0.60
CA SER A 39 -4.03 5.78 -0.75
C SER A 39 -2.93 6.01 -1.80
N ASN A 40 -1.94 6.86 -1.49
CA ASN A 40 -0.78 7.07 -2.35
C ASN A 40 0.09 5.81 -2.48
N ALA A 41 0.31 5.07 -1.39
CA ALA A 41 1.06 3.81 -1.43
C ALA A 41 0.38 2.78 -2.34
N ARG A 42 -0.96 2.66 -2.29
CA ARG A 42 -1.74 1.78 -3.18
C ARG A 42 -1.58 2.18 -4.65
N ARG A 43 -1.66 3.49 -4.95
CA ARG A 43 -1.46 4.01 -6.31
C ARG A 43 -0.05 3.69 -6.82
N ILE A 44 0.99 3.97 -6.03
CA ILE A 44 2.38 3.71 -6.39
C ILE A 44 2.62 2.21 -6.62
N ALA A 45 2.10 1.36 -5.74
CA ALA A 45 2.19 -0.09 -5.88
C ALA A 45 1.47 -0.60 -7.15
N CYS A 46 0.28 -0.08 -7.45
CA CYS A 46 -0.44 -0.44 -8.68
C CYS A 46 0.35 -0.02 -9.93
N LEU A 47 0.89 1.20 -9.97
CA LEU A 47 1.73 1.67 -11.07
C LEU A 47 3.01 0.84 -11.22
N HIS A 48 3.61 0.41 -10.12
CA HIS A 48 4.77 -0.48 -10.13
C HIS A 48 4.42 -1.84 -10.73
N ASN A 49 3.31 -2.45 -10.30
CA ASN A 49 2.84 -3.74 -10.84
C ASN A 49 2.53 -3.66 -12.33
N GLN A 50 1.85 -2.58 -12.75
CA GLN A 50 1.57 -2.31 -14.16
C GLN A 50 2.84 -2.20 -15.00
N ARG A 51 3.91 -1.58 -14.47
CA ARG A 51 5.21 -1.51 -15.16
C ARG A 51 5.89 -2.86 -15.21
N ALA A 52 5.90 -3.61 -14.11
CA ALA A 52 6.47 -4.95 -14.07
C ALA A 52 5.84 -5.89 -15.10
N LEU A 53 4.51 -5.82 -15.27
CA LEU A 53 3.81 -6.57 -16.31
C LEU A 53 4.20 -6.09 -17.72
N THR A 54 4.23 -4.78 -17.97
CA THR A 54 4.71 -4.25 -19.26
C THR A 54 6.13 -4.72 -19.58
N ASP A 55 7.03 -4.71 -18.61
CA ASP A 55 8.42 -5.15 -18.78
C ASP A 55 8.48 -6.65 -19.10
N SER A 56 7.65 -7.48 -18.44
CA SER A 56 7.55 -8.92 -18.75
C SER A 56 6.93 -9.21 -20.12
N ILE A 57 5.96 -8.41 -20.56
CA ILE A 57 5.38 -8.51 -21.92
C ILE A 57 6.45 -8.19 -22.95
N LEU A 58 7.27 -7.17 -22.70
CA LEU A 58 8.39 -6.84 -23.56
C LEU A 58 9.40 -8.00 -23.62
N GLU A 59 9.72 -8.62 -22.49
CA GLU A 59 10.59 -9.81 -22.46
C GLU A 59 10.01 -10.97 -23.28
N TYR A 60 8.71 -11.27 -23.11
CA TYR A 60 8.00 -12.28 -23.91
C TYR A 60 8.04 -11.95 -25.41
N GLN A 61 7.81 -10.68 -25.79
CA GLN A 61 7.89 -10.23 -27.18
C GLN A 61 9.28 -10.42 -27.77
N LEU A 62 10.34 -10.20 -26.99
CA LEU A 62 11.72 -10.41 -27.45
C LEU A 62 12.01 -11.88 -27.77
N GLU A 63 11.39 -12.81 -27.04
CA GLU A 63 11.58 -14.25 -27.25
C GLU A 63 10.69 -14.81 -28.37
N TYR A 64 9.41 -14.42 -28.42
CA TYR A 64 8.40 -15.01 -29.30
C TYR A 64 7.97 -14.13 -30.47
N ASN A 65 8.44 -12.88 -30.55
CA ASN A 65 8.02 -11.86 -31.55
C ASN A 65 6.50 -11.64 -31.61
N ALA A 66 5.80 -11.90 -30.51
CA ALA A 66 4.34 -11.77 -30.39
C ALA A 66 3.96 -11.32 -28.98
N ASN A 67 2.75 -10.77 -28.83
CA ASN A 67 2.17 -10.54 -27.51
C ASN A 67 1.74 -11.89 -26.89
N PRO A 68 1.78 -12.02 -25.55
CA PRO A 68 1.15 -13.15 -24.87
C PRO A 68 -0.37 -13.13 -25.13
N ASN A 69 -0.98 -14.31 -25.22
CA ASN A 69 -2.42 -14.40 -25.47
C ASN A 69 -3.20 -14.23 -24.17
N GLU A 70 -2.64 -14.75 -23.08
CA GLU A 70 -3.19 -14.67 -21.74
C GLU A 70 -2.14 -14.08 -20.79
N VAL A 71 -2.59 -13.44 -19.70
CA VAL A 71 -1.67 -12.89 -18.69
C VAL A 71 -0.87 -14.00 -18.03
N ASP A 72 -1.44 -15.20 -17.92
CA ASP A 72 -0.82 -16.38 -17.31
C ASP A 72 0.44 -16.85 -18.08
N ASP A 73 0.57 -16.53 -19.37
CA ASP A 73 1.80 -16.79 -20.15
C ASP A 73 3.03 -16.04 -19.59
N LEU A 74 2.81 -15.01 -18.75
CA LEU A 74 3.85 -14.21 -18.12
C LEU A 74 4.33 -14.75 -16.77
N GLU A 75 3.70 -15.80 -16.24
CA GLU A 75 4.10 -16.43 -14.97
C GLU A 75 5.61 -16.74 -14.87
N PRO A 76 6.31 -17.26 -15.91
CA PRO A 76 7.75 -17.52 -15.82
C PRO A 76 8.61 -16.25 -15.79
N TYR A 77 8.09 -15.09 -16.21
CA TYR A 77 8.84 -13.84 -16.30
C TYR A 77 8.63 -12.92 -15.08
N ILE A 78 7.66 -13.25 -14.22
CA ILE A 78 7.28 -12.40 -13.08
C ILE A 78 7.49 -13.12 -11.76
N ARG A 79 8.24 -12.47 -10.85
CA ARG A 79 8.30 -12.91 -9.45
C ARG A 79 7.02 -12.52 -8.73
N ASP A 80 6.38 -13.49 -8.08
CA ASP A 80 5.08 -13.34 -7.37
C ASP A 80 3.92 -12.91 -8.29
N PHE A 81 3.73 -13.63 -9.40
CA PHE A 81 2.68 -13.39 -10.40
C PHE A 81 1.30 -13.05 -9.80
N ASP A 82 0.81 -13.88 -8.86
CA ASP A 82 -0.50 -13.69 -8.23
C ASP A 82 -0.69 -12.33 -7.54
N ARG A 83 0.40 -11.72 -7.04
CA ARG A 83 0.36 -10.39 -6.40
C ARG A 83 0.51 -9.26 -7.40
N VAL A 84 1.29 -9.46 -8.44
CA VAL A 84 1.57 -8.44 -9.46
C VAL A 84 0.35 -8.22 -10.34
N VAL A 85 -0.38 -9.29 -10.69
CA VAL A 85 -1.59 -9.19 -11.52
C VAL A 85 -2.77 -8.58 -10.76
N LYS A 86 -2.73 -8.49 -9.43
CA LYS A 86 -3.81 -7.91 -8.63
C LYS A 86 -3.57 -6.44 -8.32
N CYS A 87 -4.64 -5.66 -8.27
CA CYS A 87 -4.62 -4.29 -7.80
C CYS A 87 -4.60 -4.26 -6.24
N PRO A 88 -3.70 -3.48 -5.61
CA PRO A 88 -3.55 -3.42 -4.14
C PRO A 88 -4.66 -2.62 -3.42
N ASN A 89 -5.87 -2.55 -3.99
CA ASN A 89 -7.02 -1.84 -3.40
C ASN A 89 -7.70 -2.62 -2.27
N GLY A 90 -7.36 -3.90 -2.09
CA GLY A 90 -7.95 -4.79 -1.10
C GLY A 90 -9.10 -5.65 -1.67
N ASP A 91 -9.57 -5.32 -2.87
CA ASP A 91 -10.73 -5.97 -3.50
C ASP A 91 -10.36 -7.19 -4.35
N GLY A 92 -9.05 -7.47 -4.50
CA GLY A 92 -8.54 -8.60 -5.29
C GLY A 92 -8.78 -8.50 -6.80
N VAL A 93 -9.21 -7.34 -7.30
CA VAL A 93 -9.45 -7.09 -8.72
C VAL A 93 -8.15 -7.26 -9.51
N LEU A 94 -8.23 -8.06 -10.57
CA LEU A 94 -7.13 -8.29 -11.50
C LEU A 94 -6.93 -7.05 -12.38
N LEU A 95 -5.68 -6.78 -12.72
CA LEU A 95 -5.32 -5.82 -13.76
C LEU A 95 -5.85 -6.35 -15.09
N GLU A 96 -6.42 -5.46 -15.89
CA GLU A 96 -6.92 -5.81 -17.21
C GLU A 96 -5.75 -5.85 -18.19
N TYR A 97 -5.74 -6.86 -19.06
CA TYR A 97 -4.73 -7.03 -20.09
C TYR A 97 -5.42 -7.16 -21.45
N ASP A 98 -4.97 -6.35 -22.39
CA ASP A 98 -5.40 -6.43 -23.78
C ASP A 98 -4.31 -7.09 -24.62
N SER A 99 -4.60 -8.31 -25.11
CA SER A 99 -3.68 -9.10 -25.94
C SER A 99 -3.46 -8.51 -27.34
N ALA A 100 -4.39 -7.69 -27.84
CA ALA A 100 -4.24 -7.03 -29.14
C ALA A 100 -3.22 -5.88 -29.08
N THR A 101 -3.19 -5.15 -27.97
CA THR A 101 -2.34 -3.96 -27.79
C THR A 101 -1.13 -4.19 -26.90
N GLY A 102 -1.11 -5.28 -26.11
CA GLY A 102 -0.09 -5.53 -25.10
C GLY A 102 -0.18 -4.56 -23.91
N LEU A 103 -1.32 -3.89 -23.72
CA LEU A 103 -1.52 -2.90 -22.68
C LEU A 103 -2.11 -3.52 -21.41
N VAL A 104 -1.57 -3.10 -20.27
CA VAL A 104 -2.09 -3.46 -18.94
C VAL A 104 -2.77 -2.24 -18.33
N THR A 105 -4.04 -2.34 -17.97
CA THR A 105 -4.85 -1.23 -17.46
C THR A 105 -5.39 -1.54 -16.07
N CYS A 106 -5.67 -0.47 -15.32
CA CYS A 106 -6.34 -0.54 -14.04
C CYS A 106 -7.40 0.55 -13.95
N ASP A 107 -8.66 0.17 -13.77
CA ASP A 107 -9.78 1.10 -13.65
C ASP A 107 -9.62 2.10 -12.49
N ASN A 108 -9.00 1.65 -11.41
CA ASN A 108 -8.87 2.44 -10.19
C ASN A 108 -7.65 3.37 -10.20
N HIS A 109 -6.62 3.06 -10.99
CA HIS A 109 -5.36 3.81 -11.03
C HIS A 109 -4.92 3.99 -12.47
N PRO A 110 -5.43 5.01 -13.18
CA PRO A 110 -4.99 5.33 -14.52
C PRO A 110 -3.50 5.70 -14.52
N ARG A 111 -2.82 5.31 -15.60
CA ARG A 111 -1.39 5.51 -15.84
C ARG A 111 -1.01 6.97 -15.98
#